data_AF-A0A951DDA9-F1
#
_entry.id   AF-A0A951DDA9-F1
#
_cell.length_a   1.000
_cell.length_b   1.000
_cell.length_c   1.000
_cell.angle_alpha   90.00
_cell.angle_beta   90.00
_cell.angle_gamma   90.00
#
_symmetry.space_group_name_H-M   'P 1'
#
loop_
_entity.id
_entity.type
_entity.pdbx_description
1 polymer ?
#
loop_
_entity_poly.entity_id
_entity_poly.type
_entity_poly.pdbx_seq_one_letter_code
_entity_poly.pdbx_strand_id
1 'polypeptide(L)'
;MANGEELNKAPTEAVGIPNAVPSGPANGISSRYQRFQQILDRAAGNSTATYGGLGARFWKTLGIPELLDARLEGMRLIAPENEPTHSCCASKSEPQPVASRADRSALIAGLRGLPPFDGSGFPRLMWGGSAVSEDDIQFIADWINDGLPATA
;
A
#
# COMPACT_ATOMS: atom_id res chain seq x y z
N MET A 1 15.63 -62.66 11.17
CA MET A 1 15.07 -61.30 11.19
C MET A 1 16.10 -60.40 10.54
N ALA A 2 15.94 -60.08 9.26
CA ALA A 2 16.85 -59.24 8.49
C ALA A 2 16.14 -57.91 8.19
N ASN A 3 16.78 -56.80 8.57
CA ASN A 3 16.40 -55.44 8.22
C ASN A 3 17.38 -54.90 7.16
N GLY A 4 16.90 -54.04 6.26
CA GLY A 4 17.64 -53.32 5.22
C GLY A 4 16.72 -53.11 4.00
N GLU A 5 16.07 -51.95 3.83
CA GLU A 5 16.58 -50.76 3.08
C GLU A 5 16.83 -51.09 1.60
N GLU A 6 16.49 -50.33 0.57
CA GLU A 6 15.78 -49.09 0.33
C GLU A 6 15.81 -48.96 -1.21
N LEU A 7 14.68 -49.02 -1.91
CA LEU A 7 14.64 -48.91 -3.37
C LEU A 7 14.21 -47.50 -3.78
N ASN A 8 15.15 -46.56 -3.72
CA ASN A 8 15.03 -45.25 -4.34
C ASN A 8 15.08 -45.37 -5.87
N LYS A 9 13.92 -45.27 -6.53
CA LYS A 9 13.82 -44.91 -7.94
C LYS A 9 13.55 -43.40 -8.06
N ALA A 10 14.43 -42.71 -8.75
CA ALA A 10 14.16 -41.44 -9.45
C ALA A 10 14.57 -41.63 -10.93
N PRO A 11 14.30 -40.71 -11.87
CA PRO A 11 13.28 -39.65 -11.98
C PRO A 11 12.50 -39.76 -13.32
N THR A 12 11.46 -38.95 -13.59
CA THR A 12 11.09 -38.44 -14.95
C THR A 12 9.95 -37.41 -14.83
N GLU A 13 10.37 -36.16 -14.92
CA GLU A 13 9.77 -35.01 -15.62
C GLU A 13 8.33 -35.10 -16.18
N ALA A 14 7.49 -34.15 -15.77
CA ALA A 14 6.48 -33.56 -16.67
C ALA A 14 6.33 -32.07 -16.34
N VAL A 15 6.68 -31.26 -17.34
CA VAL A 15 6.65 -29.80 -17.38
C VAL A 15 5.22 -29.28 -17.27
N GLY A 16 5.05 -28.17 -16.55
CA GLY A 16 3.79 -27.45 -16.43
C GLY A 16 4.00 -26.14 -15.69
N ILE A 17 4.61 -25.17 -16.35
CA ILE A 17 4.66 -23.79 -15.89
C ILE A 17 3.25 -23.21 -16.09
N PRO A 18 2.57 -22.79 -15.02
CA PRO A 18 2.07 -21.43 -15.02
C PRO A 18 2.86 -20.62 -14.00
N ASN A 19 3.20 -19.38 -14.37
CA ASN A 19 3.81 -18.36 -13.52
C ASN A 19 3.04 -18.21 -12.20
N ALA A 20 3.34 -19.04 -11.22
CA ALA A 20 3.15 -18.73 -9.82
C ALA A 20 4.39 -17.95 -9.42
N VAL A 21 4.27 -16.62 -9.38
CA VAL A 21 5.15 -15.85 -8.50
C VAL A 21 5.14 -16.54 -7.14
N PRO A 22 6.30 -16.98 -6.61
CA PRO A 22 6.32 -17.73 -5.38
C PRO A 22 5.86 -16.82 -4.25
N SER A 23 4.67 -17.10 -3.71
CA SER A 23 4.30 -16.76 -2.34
C SER A 23 5.25 -17.50 -1.40
N GLY A 24 6.49 -17.00 -1.29
CA GLY A 24 7.45 -17.46 -0.30
C GLY A 24 7.04 -16.97 1.09
N PRO A 25 7.20 -17.79 2.15
CA PRO A 25 7.00 -17.33 3.52
C PRO A 25 8.15 -16.38 3.89
N ALA A 26 7.87 -15.08 3.98
CA ALA A 26 8.83 -14.11 4.47
C ALA A 26 9.14 -14.39 5.95
N ASN A 27 10.29 -15.00 6.18
CA ASN A 27 10.90 -15.23 7.47
C ASN A 27 11.23 -13.88 8.14
N GLY A 28 10.53 -13.57 9.24
CA GLY A 28 11.10 -12.87 10.41
C GLY A 28 11.43 -11.38 10.35
N ILE A 29 11.35 -10.66 9.23
CA ILE A 29 11.47 -9.18 9.20
C ILE A 29 10.28 -8.60 8.46
N SER A 30 9.34 -8.01 9.20
CA SER A 30 8.19 -7.32 8.60
C SER A 30 8.68 -6.05 7.90
N SER A 31 8.78 -6.04 6.57
CA SER A 31 9.10 -4.83 5.81
C SER A 31 8.12 -3.69 6.12
N ARG A 32 8.55 -2.43 5.98
CA ARG A 32 7.66 -1.25 6.14
C ARG A 32 6.39 -1.37 5.27
N TYR A 33 6.53 -1.97 4.08
CA TYR A 33 5.40 -2.30 3.22
C TYR A 33 4.38 -3.26 3.87
N GLN A 34 4.84 -4.33 4.54
CA GLN A 34 3.96 -5.24 5.26
C GLN A 34 3.26 -4.53 6.42
N ARG A 35 3.96 -3.63 7.11
CA ARG A 35 3.35 -2.81 8.18
C ARG A 35 2.27 -1.89 7.63
N PHE A 36 2.52 -1.23 6.49
CA PHE A 36 1.51 -0.46 5.76
C PHE A 36 0.27 -1.30 5.43
N GLN A 37 0.44 -2.51 4.90
CA GLN A 37 -0.68 -3.41 4.61
C GLN A 37 -1.48 -3.78 5.86
N GLN A 38 -0.81 -4.05 6.99
CA GLN A 38 -1.47 -4.35 8.26
C GLN A 38 -2.27 -3.18 8.81
N ILE A 39 -1.72 -1.96 8.73
CA ILE A 39 -2.41 -0.74 9.16
C ILE A 39 -3.70 -0.56 8.36
N LEU A 40 -3.62 -0.63 7.04
CA LEU A 40 -4.79 -0.47 6.18
C LEU A 40 -5.79 -1.62 6.34
N ASP A 41 -5.34 -2.86 6.52
CA ASP A 41 -6.25 -3.99 6.71
C ASP A 41 -6.99 -3.91 8.05
N ARG A 42 -6.30 -3.51 9.12
CA ARG A 42 -6.93 -3.26 10.43
C ARG A 42 -7.97 -2.15 10.33
N ALA A 43 -7.64 -1.08 9.62
CA ALA A 43 -8.54 0.05 9.45
C ALA A 43 -9.72 -0.27 8.54
N ALA A 44 -9.51 -1.01 7.45
CA ALA A 44 -10.59 -1.48 6.58
C ALA A 44 -11.51 -2.48 7.30
N GLY A 45 -10.96 -3.33 8.18
CA GLY A 45 -11.72 -4.34 8.91
C GLY A 45 -12.48 -5.27 7.96
N ASN A 46 -13.80 -5.33 8.13
CA ASN A 46 -14.71 -6.10 7.27
C ASN A 46 -15.25 -5.29 6.07
N SER A 47 -14.74 -4.08 5.84
CA SER A 47 -15.20 -3.27 4.72
C SER A 47 -14.88 -3.95 3.38
N THR A 48 -15.86 -3.90 2.49
CA THR A 48 -15.77 -4.36 1.09
C THR A 48 -15.72 -3.18 0.11
N ALA A 49 -15.50 -1.96 0.63
CA ALA A 49 -15.49 -0.76 -0.19
C ALA A 49 -14.44 -0.82 -1.29
N THR A 50 -14.84 -0.52 -2.52
CA THR A 50 -13.97 -0.54 -3.70
C THR A 50 -13.49 0.86 -4.02
N TYR A 51 -12.17 1.09 -3.94
CA TYR A 51 -11.57 2.42 -4.05
C TYR A 51 -11.41 2.88 -5.51
N GLY A 52 -12.51 3.29 -6.14
CA GLY A 52 -12.47 3.90 -7.48
C GLY A 52 -11.93 2.97 -8.58
N GLY A 53 -12.22 1.66 -8.48
CA GLY A 53 -11.75 0.65 -9.44
C GLY A 53 -10.46 -0.08 -9.04
N LEU A 54 -9.76 0.34 -7.99
CA LEU A 54 -8.56 -0.34 -7.47
C LEU A 54 -8.86 -1.67 -6.73
N GLY A 55 -10.13 -1.95 -6.46
CA GLY A 55 -10.58 -3.10 -5.68
C GLY A 55 -10.67 -2.81 -4.17
N ALA A 56 -11.12 -3.80 -3.41
CA ALA A 56 -11.43 -3.63 -1.98
C ALA A 56 -10.21 -3.59 -1.06
N ARG A 57 -9.10 -4.19 -1.49
CA ARG A 57 -7.84 -4.28 -0.75
C ARG A 57 -6.66 -4.07 -1.68
N PHE A 58 -6.68 -2.95 -2.41
CA PHE A 58 -5.65 -2.65 -3.42
C PHE A 58 -4.23 -2.70 -2.84
N TRP A 59 -4.05 -2.36 -1.55
CA TRP A 59 -2.77 -2.48 -0.85
C TRP A 59 -2.25 -3.91 -0.71
N LYS A 60 -3.10 -4.94 -0.80
CA LYS A 60 -2.68 -6.35 -0.78
C LYS A 60 -2.41 -6.90 -2.19
N THR A 61 -3.04 -6.31 -3.20
CA THR A 61 -2.99 -6.80 -4.58
C THR A 61 -1.97 -6.07 -5.44
N LEU A 62 -1.76 -4.78 -5.20
CA LEU A 62 -0.81 -3.94 -5.93
C LEU A 62 0.59 -4.08 -5.34
N GLY A 63 1.62 -3.97 -6.19
CA GLY A 63 3.01 -3.79 -5.75
C GLY A 63 3.35 -2.31 -5.54
N ILE A 64 4.57 -2.02 -5.06
CA ILE A 64 5.10 -0.64 -4.98
C ILE A 64 4.95 0.13 -6.30
N PRO A 65 5.41 -0.36 -7.47
CA PRO A 65 5.31 0.42 -8.71
C PRO A 65 3.85 0.69 -9.11
N GLU A 66 2.96 -0.27 -8.89
CA GLU A 66 1.53 -0.12 -9.14
C GLU A 66 0.91 0.92 -8.21
N LEU A 67 1.28 0.93 -6.92
CA LEU A 67 0.83 1.94 -5.95
C LEU A 67 1.27 3.36 -6.31
N LEU A 68 2.42 3.52 -6.97
CA LEU A 68 2.91 4.82 -7.44
C LEU A 68 2.05 5.37 -8.58
N ASP A 69 1.55 4.52 -9.47
CA ASP A 69 0.66 4.94 -10.56
C ASP A 69 -0.82 4.88 -10.17
N ALA A 70 -1.17 4.16 -9.11
CA ALA A 70 -2.53 3.98 -8.65
C ALA A 70 -3.21 5.32 -8.38
N ARG A 71 -4.43 5.45 -8.89
CA ARG A 71 -5.26 6.63 -8.75
C ARG A 71 -6.57 6.26 -8.08
N LEU A 72 -6.96 7.07 -7.10
CA LEU A 72 -8.24 6.99 -6.42
C LEU A 72 -9.06 8.21 -6.84
N GLU A 73 -10.20 7.99 -7.49
CA GLU A 73 -11.06 9.07 -8.02
C GLU A 73 -10.27 10.07 -8.91
N GLY A 74 -9.34 9.54 -9.72
CA GLY A 74 -8.46 10.34 -10.61
C GLY A 74 -7.26 10.98 -9.91
N MET A 75 -7.21 11.01 -8.58
CA MET A 75 -6.10 11.54 -7.78
C MET A 75 -5.04 10.47 -7.55
N ARG A 76 -3.77 10.82 -7.76
CA ARG A 76 -2.67 9.89 -7.55
C ARG A 76 -2.51 9.58 -6.06
N LEU A 77 -2.49 8.29 -5.71
CA LEU A 77 -2.38 7.84 -4.32
C LEU A 77 -1.07 8.29 -3.68
N ILE A 78 0.04 8.11 -4.39
CA ILE A 78 1.38 8.46 -3.94
C ILE A 78 1.99 9.50 -4.87
N ALA A 79 2.40 10.65 -4.34
CA ALA A 79 3.08 11.66 -5.15
C ALA A 79 4.39 11.08 -5.72
N PRO A 80 4.77 11.41 -6.97
CA PRO A 80 6.07 10.99 -7.50
C PRO A 80 7.20 11.78 -6.83
N GLU A 81 8.40 11.18 -6.78
CA GLU A 81 9.57 11.78 -6.14
C GLU A 81 9.95 13.12 -6.76
N ASN A 82 9.87 13.20 -8.09
CA ASN A 82 10.32 14.34 -8.89
C ASN A 82 9.19 15.17 -9.51
N GLU A 83 7.98 15.23 -8.91
CA GLU A 83 7.04 16.23 -9.42
C GLU A 83 7.42 17.64 -8.97
N PRO A 84 7.63 18.58 -9.92
CA PRO A 84 7.60 19.98 -9.59
C PRO A 84 6.23 20.28 -8.98
N THR A 85 6.21 21.10 -7.94
CA THR A 85 5.00 21.60 -7.26
C THR A 85 4.14 22.38 -8.26
N HIS A 86 3.45 21.68 -9.16
CA HIS A 86 2.59 22.31 -10.14
C HIS A 86 1.34 22.80 -9.42
N SER A 87 1.35 24.13 -9.28
CA SER A 87 0.27 24.95 -8.80
C SER A 87 -0.98 24.73 -9.64
N CYS A 88 -1.97 24.03 -9.11
CA CYS A 88 -3.35 24.09 -9.65
C CYS A 88 -4.41 24.41 -8.60
N CYS A 89 -4.06 24.55 -7.32
CA CYS A 89 -4.99 25.02 -6.28
C CYS A 89 -4.28 25.98 -5.32
N ALA A 90 -4.06 27.22 -5.75
CA ALA A 90 -3.76 28.30 -4.82
C ALA A 90 -5.05 28.67 -4.06
N SER A 91 -5.17 28.23 -2.82
CA SER A 91 -6.08 28.83 -1.85
C SER A 91 -5.49 28.73 -0.44
N LYS A 92 -4.90 29.85 -0.02
CA LYS A 92 -4.54 30.28 1.34
C LYS A 92 -3.45 29.50 2.09
N SER A 93 -2.23 30.01 1.90
CA SER A 93 -1.38 30.62 2.94
C SER A 93 -1.31 29.96 4.32
N GLU A 94 -0.25 29.17 4.51
CA GLU A 94 0.68 29.26 5.64
C GLU A 94 2.05 28.80 5.14
N PRO A 95 3.19 29.26 5.70
CA PRO A 95 4.51 28.76 5.35
C PRO A 95 4.62 27.31 5.83
N GLN A 96 4.08 26.39 5.03
CA GLN A 96 4.16 24.97 5.32
C GLN A 96 5.62 24.54 5.21
N PRO A 97 6.15 23.80 6.21
CA PRO A 97 7.46 23.18 6.08
C PRO A 97 7.43 22.35 4.80
N VAL A 98 8.44 22.54 3.94
CA VAL A 98 8.67 21.85 2.66
C VAL A 98 7.73 20.65 2.46
N ALA A 99 6.66 20.83 1.68
CA ALA A 99 5.60 19.82 1.57
C ALA A 99 6.20 18.47 1.14
N SER A 100 6.32 17.54 2.10
CA SER A 100 6.97 16.25 1.87
C SER A 100 6.20 15.46 0.84
N ARG A 101 6.83 14.46 0.20
CA ARG A 101 6.16 13.57 -0.76
C ARG A 101 4.87 12.98 -0.19
N ALA A 102 4.89 12.61 1.07
CA ALA A 102 3.73 12.14 1.82
C ALA A 102 2.58 13.16 1.88
N ASP A 103 2.87 14.44 2.11
CA ASP A 103 1.86 15.49 2.22
C ASP A 103 1.14 15.75 0.90
N ARG A 104 1.87 15.60 -0.21
CA ARG A 104 1.34 15.67 -1.58
C ARG A 104 0.58 14.41 -2.02
N SER A 105 0.61 13.35 -1.22
CA SER A 105 0.01 12.05 -1.56
C SER A 105 -1.45 11.99 -1.13
N ALA A 106 -2.36 11.69 -2.06
CA ALA A 106 -3.79 11.58 -1.77
C ALA A 106 -4.10 10.49 -0.72
N LEU A 107 -3.23 9.48 -0.61
CA LEU A 107 -3.30 8.46 0.44
C LEU A 107 -3.28 9.10 1.83
N ILE A 108 -2.28 9.94 2.14
CA ILE A 108 -2.14 10.53 3.49
C ILE A 108 -3.29 11.50 3.78
N ALA A 109 -3.62 12.36 2.81
CA ALA A 109 -4.77 13.25 2.92
C ALA A 109 -6.06 12.45 3.19
N GLY A 110 -6.28 11.37 2.46
CA GLY A 110 -7.44 10.53 2.62
C GLY A 110 -7.50 9.72 3.91
N LEU A 111 -6.36 9.26 4.44
CA LEU A 111 -6.32 8.59 5.75
C LEU A 111 -6.61 9.56 6.90
N ARG A 112 -6.10 10.79 6.81
CA ARG A 112 -6.40 11.87 7.77
C ARG A 112 -7.82 12.41 7.63
N GLY A 113 -8.45 12.21 6.48
CA GLY A 113 -9.71 12.86 6.13
C GLY A 113 -9.53 14.37 5.89
N LEU A 114 -8.39 14.76 5.32
CA LEU A 114 -8.17 16.11 4.84
C LEU A 114 -8.90 16.32 3.50
N PRO A 115 -9.26 17.56 3.15
CA PRO A 115 -9.92 17.86 1.87
C PRO A 115 -9.12 17.30 0.69
N PRO A 116 -9.77 16.62 -0.29
CA PRO A 116 -11.21 16.51 -0.50
C PRO A 116 -11.90 15.33 0.23
N PHE A 117 -11.20 14.57 1.08
CA PHE A 117 -11.66 13.36 1.79
C PHE A 117 -12.27 13.62 3.18
N ASP A 118 -12.62 14.87 3.48
CA ASP A 118 -13.22 15.30 4.76
C ASP A 118 -14.70 14.90 4.91
N GLY A 119 -15.29 14.26 3.89
CA GLY A 119 -16.72 13.94 3.83
C GLY A 119 -17.54 14.99 3.07
N SER A 120 -16.99 16.19 2.84
CA SER A 120 -17.63 17.24 2.02
C SER A 120 -17.61 16.95 0.51
N GLY A 121 -16.58 16.24 0.03
CA GLY A 121 -16.48 15.80 -1.38
C GLY A 121 -16.44 14.27 -1.45
N PHE A 122 -15.42 13.68 -0.81
CA PHE A 122 -15.26 12.24 -0.68
C PHE A 122 -15.26 11.85 0.79
N PRO A 123 -15.78 10.66 1.15
CA PRO A 123 -15.58 10.12 2.48
C PRO A 123 -14.10 9.79 2.72
N ARG A 124 -13.69 9.80 3.99
CA ARG A 124 -12.35 9.41 4.43
C ARG A 124 -11.98 8.03 3.87
N LEU A 125 -10.74 7.87 3.40
CA LEU A 125 -10.21 6.75 2.59
C LEU A 125 -10.31 5.36 3.26
N MET A 126 -10.83 5.26 4.48
CA MET A 126 -11.33 4.02 5.06
C MET A 126 -12.86 3.98 4.92
N TRP A 127 -13.33 3.83 3.68
CA TRP A 127 -14.76 3.79 3.38
C TRP A 127 -15.40 2.60 4.11
N GLY A 128 -16.27 2.87 5.08
CA GLY A 128 -16.89 1.83 5.92
C GLY A 128 -15.94 1.15 6.91
N GLY A 129 -14.70 1.63 7.02
CA GLY A 129 -13.71 1.19 7.99
C GLY A 129 -13.58 2.13 9.19
N SER A 130 -12.56 1.91 9.99
CA SER A 130 -12.15 2.78 11.10
C SER A 130 -11.10 3.80 10.66
N ALA A 131 -11.07 4.93 11.35
CA ALA A 131 -10.00 5.90 11.21
C ALA A 131 -8.64 5.24 11.55
N VAL A 132 -7.63 5.49 10.71
CA VAL A 132 -6.25 5.14 11.04
C VAL A 132 -5.74 6.13 12.10
N SER A 133 -4.97 5.65 13.07
CA SER A 133 -4.36 6.49 14.10
C SER A 133 -3.33 7.44 13.48
N GLU A 134 -3.14 8.62 14.06
CA GLU A 134 -2.15 9.59 13.56
C GLU A 134 -0.73 9.04 13.55
N ASP A 135 -0.36 8.22 14.54
CA ASP A 135 0.93 7.52 14.61
C ASP A 135 1.15 6.57 13.41
N ASP A 136 0.15 5.76 13.10
CA ASP A 136 0.16 4.85 11.94
C ASP A 136 0.20 5.64 10.62
N ILE A 137 -0.51 6.77 10.53
CA ILE A 137 -0.46 7.67 9.37
C ILE A 137 0.94 8.27 9.23
N GLN A 138 1.55 8.70 10.33
CA GLN A 138 2.89 9.28 10.34
C GLN A 138 3.94 8.26 9.93
N PHE A 139 3.80 7.00 10.33
CA PHE A 139 4.63 5.89 9.86
C PHE A 139 4.54 5.71 8.34
N ILE A 140 3.32 5.72 7.79
CA ILE A 140 3.11 5.61 6.33
C ILE A 140 3.69 6.83 5.62
N ALA A 141 3.53 8.02 6.19
CA ALA A 141 4.10 9.26 5.65
C ALA A 141 5.64 9.20 5.60
N ASP A 142 6.29 8.77 6.67
CA ASP A 142 7.75 8.56 6.70
C ASP A 142 8.17 7.57 5.60
N TRP A 143 7.49 6.43 5.51
CA TRP A 143 7.78 5.41 4.51
C TRP A 143 7.63 5.90 3.07
N ILE A 144 6.64 6.76 2.78
CA ILE A 144 6.50 7.41 1.47
C ILE A 144 7.67 8.36 1.21
N ASN A 145 8.03 9.19 2.20
CA ASN A 145 9.13 10.14 2.09
C ASN A 145 10.48 9.46 1.86
N ASP A 146 10.64 8.25 2.40
CA ASP A 146 11.84 7.41 2.28
C ASP A 146 11.98 6.73 0.91
N GLY A 147 11.02 6.93 -0.01
CA GLY A 147 11.08 6.35 -1.36
C GLY A 147 10.22 5.09 -1.55
N LEU A 148 9.40 4.71 -0.56
CA LEU A 148 8.67 3.44 -0.52
C LEU A 148 9.59 2.21 -0.65
N PRO A 149 10.64 2.08 0.19
CA PRO A 149 11.50 0.91 0.14
C PRO A 149 10.70 -0.36 0.45
N ALA A 150 10.94 -1.41 -0.35
CA ALA A 150 10.32 -2.73 -0.17
C ALA A 150 10.96 -3.54 0.97
N THR A 151 12.17 -3.17 1.36
CA THR A 151 12.97 -3.76 2.45
C THR A 151 13.23 -2.72 3.54
N ALA A 152 13.27 -3.18 4.79
CA ALA A 152 13.58 -2.33 5.95
C ALA A 152 15.01 -1.79 5.92
#